data_AF-A0A420E3I9-F1
#
_entry.id   AF-A0A420E3I9-F1
#
_cell.length_a   1.000
_cell.length_b   1.000
_cell.length_c   1.000
_cell.angle_alpha   90.00
_cell.angle_beta   90.00
_cell.angle_gamma   90.00
#
_symmetry.space_group_name_H-M   'P 1'
#
loop_
_entity.id
_entity.type
_entity.pdbx_description
1 polymer ?
#
loop_
_entity_poly.entity_id
_entity_poly.type
_entity_poly.pdbx_seq_one_letter_code
_entity_poly.pdbx_strand_id
1 'polypeptide(L)'
;MKEIGVGLIIGLTFTTTILILKAKTFTQLQKIFLTFCFLFPPAQWILAMLLFFFNKKKLSLKSKLKIQKTTQNTVPQSIEDQKENLLFLLKKGILTEIEYQEKINLIKNKSILKKVHTSTEYKSLKKVYDSKLLTKEHFDNKVNVLVEKHKEYVSLFGDNNYSEFNWRLFYYIKLNSKIKTEDYDDNDFLGIWNFKSGQIYFDKDDDSLEKKVVIKWDNGISRFGKWSLNENKINLNLNKNSEINKITLNIEEIGTNIISYTMGNVQYIGYKLI
;
A
#
# COMPACT_ATOMS: atom_id res chain seq x y z
N MET A 1 2.69 26.14 74.12
CA MET A 1 2.30 24.86 73.47
C MET A 1 1.30 25.03 72.33
N LYS A 2 0.27 25.89 72.42
CA LYS A 2 -0.72 26.09 71.34
C LYS A 2 -0.10 26.62 70.03
N GLU A 3 0.87 27.53 70.12
CA GLU A 3 1.54 28.15 68.97
C GLU A 3 2.38 27.18 68.14
N ILE A 4 3.02 26.20 68.80
CA ILE A 4 3.82 25.15 68.15
C ILE A 4 2.91 24.25 67.30
N GLY A 5 1.70 23.94 67.79
CA GLY A 5 0.72 23.13 67.05
C GLY A 5 0.20 23.82 65.79
N VAL A 6 -0.04 25.14 65.87
CA VAL A 6 -0.50 25.92 64.70
C VAL A 6 0.58 25.99 63.63
N GLY A 7 1.83 26.21 64.01
CA GLY A 7 2.96 26.21 63.06
C GLY A 7 3.12 24.87 62.33
N LEU A 8 2.95 23.76 63.04
CA LEU A 8 3.02 22.41 62.46
C LEU A 8 1.89 22.18 61.44
N ILE A 9 0.66 22.59 61.75
CA ILE A 9 -0.49 22.47 60.83
C ILE A 9 -0.27 23.31 59.57
N ILE A 10 0.23 24.54 59.70
CA ILE A 10 0.50 25.41 58.54
C ILE A 10 1.60 24.80 57.67
N GLY A 11 2.69 24.32 58.28
CA GLY A 11 3.79 23.66 57.56
C GLY A 11 3.33 22.38 56.84
N LEU A 12 2.48 21.57 57.48
CA LEU A 12 1.91 20.37 56.88
C LEU A 12 0.99 20.70 55.70
N THR A 13 0.16 21.73 55.83
CA THR A 13 -0.73 22.18 54.75
C THR A 13 0.09 22.68 53.55
N PHE A 14 1.15 23.44 53.80
CA PHE A 14 1.99 24.01 52.74
C PHE A 14 2.74 22.93 51.97
N THR A 15 3.36 21.98 52.69
CA THR A 15 4.03 20.83 52.09
C THR A 15 3.05 19.95 51.31
N THR A 16 1.85 19.69 51.85
CA THR A 16 0.80 18.92 51.16
C THR A 16 0.35 19.61 49.86
N THR A 17 0.21 20.93 49.87
CA THR A 17 -0.17 21.71 48.68
C THR A 17 0.89 21.62 47.59
N ILE A 18 2.18 21.73 47.95
CA ILE A 18 3.30 21.54 47.02
C ILE A 18 3.28 20.13 46.42
N LEU A 19 3.02 19.11 47.24
CA LEU A 19 2.93 17.72 46.77
C LEU A 19 1.79 17.54 45.76
N ILE A 20 0.61 18.12 46.02
CA ILE A 20 -0.54 18.07 45.10
C ILE A 20 -0.23 18.74 43.76
N LEU A 21 0.45 19.90 43.78
CA LEU A 21 0.84 20.61 42.56
C LEU A 21 1.82 19.79 41.70
N LYS A 22 2.79 19.12 42.33
CA LYS A 22 3.78 18.27 41.64
C LYS A 22 3.23 16.91 41.22
N ALA A 23 2.18 16.41 41.87
CA ALA A 23 1.63 15.08 41.59
C ALA A 23 1.06 14.97 40.16
N LYS A 24 1.45 13.93 39.43
CA LYS A 24 0.95 13.64 38.07
C LYS A 24 -0.46 13.00 38.07
N THR A 25 -0.97 12.65 39.24
CA THR A 25 -2.25 11.96 39.44
C THR A 25 -3.47 12.87 39.38
N PHE A 26 -3.29 14.19 39.50
CA PHE A 26 -4.38 15.19 39.45
C PHE A 26 -4.37 15.96 38.13
N THR A 27 -5.56 16.31 37.63
CA THR A 27 -5.70 17.18 36.46
C THR A 27 -5.37 18.63 36.81
N GLN A 28 -5.06 19.45 35.82
CA GLN A 28 -4.72 20.87 36.03
C GLN A 28 -5.85 21.63 36.76
N LEU A 29 -7.11 21.37 36.41
CA LEU A 29 -8.27 21.96 37.10
C LEU A 29 -8.39 21.50 38.55
N GLN A 30 -8.17 20.21 38.83
CA GLN A 30 -8.19 19.69 40.20
C GLN A 30 -7.08 20.29 41.06
N LYS A 31 -5.90 20.50 40.48
CA LYS A 31 -4.77 21.16 41.16
C LYS A 31 -5.11 22.60 41.52
N ILE A 32 -5.67 23.35 40.58
CA ILE A 32 -6.11 24.74 40.81
C ILE A 32 -7.15 24.77 41.94
N PHE A 33 -8.16 23.89 41.87
CA PHE A 33 -9.22 23.82 42.89
C PHE A 33 -8.67 23.45 44.29
N LEU A 34 -7.84 22.42 44.38
CA LEU A 34 -7.23 21.99 45.65
C LEU A 34 -6.25 23.01 46.23
N THR A 35 -5.65 23.86 45.40
CA THR A 35 -4.78 24.95 45.86
C THR A 35 -5.61 26.07 46.49
N PHE A 36 -6.78 26.37 45.93
CA PHE A 36 -7.72 27.32 46.54
C PHE A 36 -8.23 26.84 47.91
N CYS A 37 -8.38 25.52 48.08
CA CYS A 37 -8.75 24.90 49.36
C CYS A 37 -7.66 24.97 50.45
N PHE A 38 -6.49 25.57 50.21
CA PHE A 38 -5.45 25.77 51.21
C PHE A 38 -5.94 26.54 52.46
N LEU A 39 -6.94 27.41 52.29
CA LEU A 39 -7.60 28.16 53.37
C LEU A 39 -8.35 27.24 54.36
N PHE A 40 -8.69 26.02 53.95
CA PHE A 40 -9.41 25.03 54.76
C PHE A 40 -8.69 23.67 54.69
N PRO A 41 -7.57 23.50 55.41
CA PRO A 41 -6.73 22.30 55.34
C PRO A 41 -7.46 20.96 55.48
N PRO A 42 -8.42 20.79 56.42
CA PRO A 42 -9.15 19.53 56.54
C PRO A 42 -9.96 19.20 55.28
N ALA A 43 -10.60 20.20 54.67
CA ALA A 43 -11.35 20.03 53.43
C ALA A 43 -10.44 19.70 52.24
N GLN A 44 -9.26 20.33 52.19
CA GLN A 44 -8.24 20.06 51.17
C GLN A 44 -7.80 18.59 51.20
N TRP A 45 -7.56 18.01 52.37
CA TRP A 45 -7.11 16.62 52.50
C TRP A 45 -8.18 15.60 52.11
N ILE A 46 -9.42 15.81 52.58
CA ILE A 46 -10.55 14.93 52.23
C ILE A 46 -10.78 14.92 50.72
N LEU A 47 -10.76 16.11 50.10
CA LEU A 47 -10.98 16.22 48.66
C LEU A 47 -9.80 15.66 47.85
N ALA A 48 -8.57 15.87 48.31
CA ALA A 48 -7.39 15.28 47.69
C ALA A 48 -7.44 13.74 47.70
N MET A 49 -7.88 13.13 48.81
CA MET A 49 -8.08 11.68 48.88
C MET A 49 -9.16 11.20 47.91
N LEU A 50 -10.33 11.84 47.89
CA LEU A 50 -11.43 11.48 46.99
C LEU A 50 -11.02 11.54 45.51
N LEU A 51 -10.39 12.65 45.11
CA LEU A 51 -9.92 12.84 43.74
C LEU A 51 -8.80 11.86 43.37
N PHE A 52 -7.93 11.52 44.32
CA PHE A 52 -6.87 10.53 44.11
C PHE A 52 -7.46 9.16 43.77
N PHE A 53 -8.44 8.68 44.55
CA PHE A 53 -9.11 7.40 44.28
C PHE A 53 -9.92 7.42 42.98
N PHE A 54 -10.62 8.52 42.70
CA PHE A 54 -11.40 8.66 41.46
C PHE A 54 -10.51 8.65 40.22
N ASN A 55 -9.40 9.39 40.25
CA ASN A 55 -8.45 9.43 39.15
C ASN A 55 -7.71 8.10 38.98
N LYS A 56 -7.38 7.39 40.07
CA LYS A 56 -6.76 6.06 40.01
C LYS A 56 -7.68 5.05 39.32
N LYS A 57 -8.99 5.08 39.63
CA LYS A 57 -10.00 4.26 38.92
C LYS A 57 -10.14 4.65 37.44
N LYS A 58 -10.12 5.95 37.13
CA LYS A 58 -10.18 6.44 35.73
C LYS A 58 -8.92 6.08 34.93
N LEU A 59 -7.75 6.09 35.55
CA LEU A 59 -6.48 5.68 34.93
C LEU A 59 -6.43 4.17 34.68
N SER A 60 -6.92 3.34 35.60
CA SER A 60 -6.99 1.88 35.41
C SER A 60 -8.05 1.48 34.37
N LEU A 61 -9.15 2.23 34.25
CA LEU A 61 -10.12 2.08 33.17
C LEU A 61 -9.54 2.53 31.83
N LYS A 62 -8.82 3.66 31.78
CA LYS A 62 -8.14 4.14 30.56
C LYS A 62 -7.03 3.20 30.10
N SER A 63 -6.30 2.55 31.01
CA SER A 63 -5.28 1.56 30.63
C SER A 63 -5.90 0.26 30.12
N LYS A 64 -6.97 -0.25 30.75
CA LYS A 64 -7.74 -1.39 30.24
C LYS A 64 -8.40 -1.09 28.89
N LEU A 65 -8.95 0.11 28.70
CA LEU A 65 -9.50 0.57 27.42
C LEU A 65 -8.42 0.85 26.36
N LYS A 66 -7.20 1.28 26.75
CA LYS A 66 -6.07 1.37 25.82
C LYS A 66 -5.59 -0.02 25.39
N ILE A 67 -5.58 -1.00 26.28
CA ILE A 67 -5.23 -2.38 25.93
C ILE A 67 -6.29 -2.96 24.97
N GLN A 68 -7.58 -2.78 25.24
CA GLN A 68 -8.65 -3.20 24.30
C GLN A 68 -8.64 -2.43 22.97
N LYS A 69 -8.35 -1.13 22.96
CA LYS A 69 -8.23 -0.36 21.71
C LYS A 69 -6.94 -0.60 20.94
N THR A 70 -5.89 -1.14 21.58
CA THR A 70 -4.65 -1.49 20.87
C THR A 70 -4.76 -2.88 20.22
N THR A 71 -5.58 -3.79 20.76
CA THR A 71 -5.91 -5.08 20.12
C THR A 71 -7.09 -5.01 19.15
N GLN A 72 -7.87 -3.91 19.17
CA GLN A 72 -8.82 -3.51 18.12
C GLN A 72 -8.33 -2.29 17.34
N ASN A 73 -7.01 -2.12 17.21
CA ASN A 73 -6.52 -1.55 15.97
C ASN A 73 -6.89 -2.58 14.91
N THR A 74 -7.98 -2.32 14.19
CA THR A 74 -8.12 -2.74 12.81
C THR A 74 -6.81 -2.33 12.14
N VAL A 75 -5.81 -3.22 12.16
CA VAL A 75 -4.82 -3.28 11.10
C VAL A 75 -5.68 -3.20 9.85
N PRO A 76 -5.52 -2.17 9.01
CA PRO A 76 -6.26 -2.13 7.76
C PRO A 76 -5.94 -3.45 7.08
N GLN A 77 -6.89 -4.39 7.13
CA GLN A 77 -6.69 -5.72 6.58
C GLN A 77 -6.22 -5.50 5.17
N SER A 78 -5.11 -6.13 4.81
CA SER A 78 -4.60 -6.00 3.46
C SER A 78 -5.69 -6.41 2.48
N ILE A 79 -5.66 -5.86 1.27
CA ILE A 79 -6.66 -6.22 0.24
C ILE A 79 -6.66 -7.74 0.04
N GLU A 80 -5.49 -8.37 0.10
CA GLU A 80 -5.29 -9.81 0.11
C GLU A 80 -5.99 -10.50 1.29
N ASP A 81 -5.82 -10.02 2.52
CA ASP A 81 -6.53 -10.59 3.69
C ASP A 81 -8.05 -10.49 3.52
N GLN A 82 -8.55 -9.40 2.94
CA GLN A 82 -10.00 -9.23 2.70
C GLN A 82 -10.49 -10.23 1.64
N LYS A 83 -9.74 -10.42 0.55
CA LYS A 83 -10.06 -11.42 -0.49
C LYS A 83 -10.04 -12.83 0.09
N GLU A 84 -9.04 -13.18 0.90
CA GLU A 84 -8.91 -14.50 1.51
C GLU A 84 -10.04 -14.79 2.50
N ASN A 85 -10.40 -13.82 3.34
CA ASN A 85 -11.53 -13.97 4.26
C ASN A 85 -12.87 -14.14 3.52
N LEU A 86 -13.10 -13.39 2.44
CA LEU A 86 -14.30 -13.59 1.62
C LEU A 86 -14.34 -14.99 1.00
N LEU A 87 -13.20 -15.48 0.50
CA LEU A 87 -13.09 -16.83 -0.05
C LEU A 87 -13.36 -17.90 1.02
N PHE A 88 -12.86 -17.68 2.24
CA PHE A 88 -13.14 -18.54 3.38
C PHE A 88 -14.65 -18.57 3.71
N LEU A 89 -15.32 -17.42 3.74
CA LEU A 89 -16.75 -17.32 4.02
C LEU A 89 -17.60 -17.98 2.91
N LEU A 90 -17.21 -17.85 1.64
CA LEU A 90 -17.82 -18.55 0.51
C LEU A 90 -17.68 -20.08 0.69
N LYS A 91 -16.47 -20.56 0.97
CA LYS A 91 -16.19 -22.00 1.21
C LYS A 91 -16.97 -22.58 2.39
N LYS A 92 -17.32 -21.74 3.37
CA LYS A 92 -18.14 -22.12 4.53
C LYS A 92 -19.65 -22.06 4.24
N GLY A 93 -20.06 -21.67 3.02
CA GLY A 93 -21.46 -21.51 2.64
C GLY A 93 -22.15 -20.36 3.37
N ILE A 94 -21.39 -19.45 3.99
CA ILE A 94 -21.93 -18.27 4.68
C ILE A 94 -22.29 -17.17 3.67
N LEU A 95 -21.52 -17.09 2.58
CA LEU A 95 -21.82 -16.22 1.44
C LEU A 95 -22.29 -17.05 0.26
N THR A 96 -23.24 -16.49 -0.49
CA THR A 96 -23.56 -16.95 -1.83
C THR A 96 -22.49 -16.51 -2.83
N GLU A 97 -22.43 -17.18 -3.99
CA GLU A 97 -21.50 -16.79 -5.06
C GLU A 97 -21.75 -15.34 -5.52
N ILE A 98 -23.02 -14.93 -5.60
CA ILE A 98 -23.41 -13.57 -6.00
C ILE A 98 -22.85 -12.54 -5.00
N GLU A 99 -23.10 -12.74 -3.70
CA GLU A 99 -22.60 -11.83 -2.66
C GLU A 99 -21.07 -11.79 -2.61
N TYR A 100 -20.42 -12.93 -2.85
CA TYR A 100 -18.97 -13.00 -2.95
C TYR A 100 -18.45 -12.12 -4.10
N GLN A 101 -19.02 -12.27 -5.30
CA GLN A 101 -18.60 -11.48 -6.48
C GLN A 101 -18.85 -9.98 -6.29
N GLU A 102 -20.00 -9.59 -5.72
CA GLU A 102 -20.30 -8.19 -5.39
C GLU A 102 -19.26 -7.60 -4.43
N LYS A 103 -18.93 -8.31 -3.36
CA LYS A 103 -17.95 -7.85 -2.35
C LYS A 103 -16.54 -7.80 -2.92
N ILE A 104 -16.14 -8.77 -3.75
CA ILE A 104 -14.86 -8.75 -4.46
C ILE A 104 -14.77 -7.55 -5.40
N ASN A 105 -15.84 -7.25 -6.14
CA ASN A 105 -15.89 -6.09 -7.03
C ASN A 105 -15.77 -4.77 -6.26
N LEU A 106 -16.40 -4.67 -5.09
CA LEU A 106 -16.24 -3.51 -4.20
C LEU A 106 -14.78 -3.35 -3.74
N ILE A 107 -14.11 -4.43 -3.36
CA ILE A 107 -12.70 -4.41 -2.96
C ILE A 107 -11.82 -3.97 -4.14
N LYS A 108 -12.03 -4.53 -5.33
CA LYS A 108 -11.31 -4.13 -6.56
C LYS A 108 -11.49 -2.65 -6.85
N ASN A 109 -12.72 -2.14 -6.82
CA ASN A 109 -13.01 -0.72 -7.06
C ASN A 109 -12.33 0.19 -6.03
N LYS A 110 -12.33 -0.19 -4.74
CA LYS A 110 -11.61 0.56 -3.70
C LYS A 110 -10.10 0.57 -3.93
N SER A 111 -9.53 -0.56 -4.36
CA SER A 111 -8.12 -0.67 -4.73
C SER A 111 -7.76 0.28 -5.87
N ILE A 112 -8.58 0.28 -6.93
CA ILE A 112 -8.41 1.15 -8.10
C ILE A 112 -8.48 2.62 -7.69
N LEU A 113 -9.49 3.01 -6.91
CA LEU A 113 -9.60 4.38 -6.42
C LEU A 113 -8.35 4.80 -5.63
N LYS A 114 -7.87 3.95 -4.72
CA LYS A 114 -6.65 4.24 -3.96
C LYS A 114 -5.45 4.45 -4.88
N LYS A 115 -5.27 3.59 -5.89
CA LYS A 115 -4.20 3.72 -6.90
C LYS A 115 -4.32 5.04 -7.68
N VAL A 116 -5.52 5.37 -8.17
CA VAL A 116 -5.81 6.63 -8.86
C VAL A 116 -5.44 7.83 -7.99
N HIS A 117 -5.89 7.86 -6.72
CA HIS A 117 -5.59 8.98 -5.81
C HIS A 117 -4.09 9.17 -5.54
N THR A 118 -3.31 8.09 -5.62
CA THR A 118 -1.84 8.16 -5.46
C THR A 118 -1.09 8.54 -6.74
N SER A 119 -1.76 8.48 -7.90
CA SER A 119 -1.16 8.71 -9.21
C SER A 119 -0.72 10.17 -9.41
N THR A 120 0.24 10.36 -10.30
CA THR A 120 0.76 11.68 -10.70
C THR A 120 -0.29 12.52 -11.41
N GLU A 121 -1.14 11.88 -12.21
CA GLU A 121 -2.21 12.50 -12.99
C GLU A 121 -3.29 13.05 -12.06
N TYR A 122 -3.73 12.24 -11.07
CA TYR A 122 -4.69 12.70 -10.07
C TYR A 122 -4.13 13.86 -9.25
N LYS A 123 -2.88 13.75 -8.77
CA LYS A 123 -2.22 14.84 -8.02
C LYS A 123 -2.14 16.13 -8.85
N SER A 124 -1.87 16.01 -10.15
CA SER A 124 -1.83 17.16 -11.07
C SER A 124 -3.22 17.74 -11.29
N LEU A 125 -4.23 16.91 -11.55
CA LEU A 125 -5.63 17.31 -11.69
C LEU A 125 -6.16 18.00 -10.41
N LYS A 126 -5.77 17.48 -9.25
CA LYS A 126 -6.12 18.01 -7.94
C LYS A 126 -5.52 19.40 -7.74
N LYS A 127 -4.25 19.63 -8.11
CA LYS A 127 -3.64 20.97 -8.09
C LYS A 127 -4.40 21.98 -8.95
N VAL A 128 -4.82 21.58 -10.16
CA VAL A 128 -5.59 22.44 -11.07
C VAL A 128 -6.99 22.76 -10.51
N TYR A 129 -7.62 21.79 -9.84
CA TYR A 129 -8.88 22.03 -9.13
C TYR A 129 -8.69 22.96 -7.93
N ASP A 130 -7.65 22.74 -7.12
CA ASP A 130 -7.37 23.55 -5.93
C ASP A 130 -6.99 25.00 -6.30
N SER A 131 -6.43 25.22 -7.49
CA SER A 131 -6.22 26.57 -8.06
C SER A 131 -7.49 27.20 -8.63
N LYS A 132 -8.67 26.60 -8.43
CA LYS A 132 -9.99 27.05 -8.90
C LYS A 132 -10.08 27.22 -10.43
N LEU A 133 -9.23 26.52 -11.19
CA LEU A 133 -9.29 26.50 -12.66
C LEU A 133 -10.32 25.49 -13.20
N LEU A 134 -10.82 24.60 -12.33
CA LEU A 134 -11.86 23.62 -12.65
C LEU A 134 -13.01 23.75 -11.67
N THR A 135 -14.23 23.56 -12.15
CA THR A 135 -15.40 23.33 -11.29
C THR A 135 -15.31 21.95 -10.66
N LYS A 136 -16.04 21.73 -9.56
CA LYS A 136 -16.14 20.42 -8.91
C LYS A 136 -16.65 19.36 -9.88
N GLU A 137 -17.66 19.69 -10.68
CA GLU A 137 -18.22 18.80 -11.68
C GLU A 137 -17.18 18.36 -12.72
N HIS A 138 -16.39 19.30 -13.26
CA HIS A 138 -15.33 18.96 -14.20
C HIS A 138 -14.22 18.12 -13.57
N PHE A 139 -13.88 18.40 -12.31
CA PHE A 139 -12.92 17.60 -11.56
C PHE A 139 -13.42 16.16 -11.39
N ASP A 140 -14.64 15.97 -10.88
CA ASP A 140 -15.24 14.67 -10.64
C ASP A 140 -15.37 13.85 -11.94
N ASN A 141 -15.82 14.49 -13.04
CA ASN A 141 -15.88 13.84 -14.35
C ASN A 141 -14.51 13.38 -14.84
N LYS A 142 -13.47 14.19 -14.68
CA LYS A 142 -12.10 13.81 -15.07
C LYS A 142 -11.52 12.71 -14.17
N VAL A 143 -11.85 12.70 -12.87
CA VAL A 143 -11.50 11.61 -11.96
C VAL A 143 -12.17 10.31 -12.39
N ASN A 144 -13.44 10.34 -12.78
CA ASN A 144 -14.13 9.16 -13.30
C ASN A 144 -13.47 8.61 -14.56
N VAL A 145 -13.05 9.48 -15.49
CA VAL A 145 -12.27 9.05 -16.68
C VAL A 145 -10.95 8.38 -16.26
N LEU A 146 -10.25 8.90 -15.25
CA LEU A 146 -9.03 8.27 -14.72
C LEU A 146 -9.30 6.88 -14.12
N VAL A 147 -10.43 6.72 -13.41
CA VAL A 147 -10.87 5.45 -12.82
C VAL A 147 -11.18 4.42 -13.91
N GLU A 148 -11.96 4.79 -14.93
CA GLU A 148 -12.30 3.88 -16.03
C GLU A 148 -11.06 3.46 -16.83
N LYS A 149 -10.14 4.38 -17.10
CA LYS A 149 -8.85 4.07 -17.73
C LYS A 149 -8.00 3.13 -16.86
N HIS A 150 -8.01 3.28 -15.54
CA HIS A 150 -7.35 2.33 -14.63
C HIS A 150 -8.03 0.95 -14.61
N LYS A 151 -9.35 0.87 -14.72
CA LYS A 151 -10.06 -0.41 -14.85
C LYS A 151 -9.66 -1.13 -16.13
N GLU A 152 -9.66 -0.43 -17.25
CA GLU A 152 -9.18 -0.93 -18.55
C GLU A 152 -7.75 -1.46 -18.41
N TYR A 153 -6.86 -0.69 -17.79
CA TYR A 153 -5.50 -1.11 -17.48
C TYR A 153 -5.44 -2.41 -16.65
N VAL A 154 -6.16 -2.48 -15.51
CA VAL A 154 -6.16 -3.67 -14.66
C VAL A 154 -6.71 -4.88 -15.40
N SER A 155 -7.67 -4.69 -16.30
CA SER A 155 -8.22 -5.78 -17.12
C SER A 155 -7.20 -6.33 -18.13
N LEU A 156 -6.30 -5.48 -18.64
CA LEU A 156 -5.26 -5.87 -19.59
C LEU A 156 -4.02 -6.47 -18.90
N PHE A 157 -3.63 -5.93 -17.75
CA PHE A 157 -2.32 -6.22 -17.16
C PHE A 157 -2.38 -6.91 -15.78
N GLY A 158 -3.58 -7.12 -15.24
CA GLY A 158 -3.82 -7.74 -13.94
C GLY A 158 -3.47 -6.85 -12.75
N ASP A 159 -3.52 -7.44 -11.55
CA ASP A 159 -3.19 -6.78 -10.27
C ASP A 159 -1.66 -6.60 -10.06
N ASN A 160 -0.83 -7.12 -10.98
CA ASN A 160 0.61 -7.00 -10.93
C ASN A 160 0.99 -5.51 -10.90
N ASN A 161 1.41 -5.04 -9.73
CA ASN A 161 1.86 -3.66 -9.53
C ASN A 161 3.09 -3.40 -10.41
N TYR A 162 2.88 -2.78 -11.57
CA TYR A 162 3.93 -2.08 -12.28
C TYR A 162 4.24 -0.85 -11.42
N SER A 163 5.30 -0.93 -10.63
CA SER A 163 5.62 0.07 -9.60
C SER A 163 5.83 1.48 -10.16
N GLU A 164 6.06 1.61 -11.47
CA GLU A 164 6.33 2.89 -12.14
C GLU A 164 5.66 3.00 -13.53
N PHE A 165 4.46 2.47 -13.70
CA PHE A 165 3.73 2.67 -14.97
C PHE A 165 3.26 4.11 -15.09
N ASN A 166 3.98 4.92 -15.87
CA ASN A 166 3.53 6.26 -16.21
C ASN A 166 2.35 6.19 -17.19
N TRP A 167 1.41 7.12 -17.08
CA TRP A 167 0.23 7.20 -17.97
C TRP A 167 0.60 7.27 -19.46
N ARG A 168 1.81 7.76 -19.75
CA ARG A 168 2.39 7.87 -21.09
C ARG A 168 2.58 6.50 -21.73
N LEU A 169 3.08 5.51 -21.00
CA LEU A 169 3.25 4.14 -21.51
C LEU A 169 1.91 3.48 -21.82
N PHE A 170 0.92 3.63 -20.94
CA PHE A 170 -0.45 3.14 -21.19
C PHE A 170 -1.05 3.76 -22.46
N TYR A 171 -0.93 5.07 -22.61
CA TYR A 171 -1.45 5.78 -23.77
C TYR A 171 -0.71 5.42 -25.05
N TYR A 172 0.61 5.26 -24.98
CA TYR A 172 1.43 4.81 -26.11
C TYR A 172 1.02 3.41 -26.57
N ILE A 173 0.83 2.48 -25.63
CA ILE A 173 0.36 1.12 -25.91
C ILE A 173 -1.04 1.17 -26.55
N LYS A 174 -1.97 1.95 -25.99
CA LYS A 174 -3.33 2.11 -26.51
C LYS A 174 -3.39 2.76 -27.91
N LEU A 175 -2.46 3.66 -28.22
CA LEU A 175 -2.40 4.33 -29.52
C LEU A 175 -1.72 3.46 -30.59
N ASN A 176 -0.75 2.63 -30.20
CA ASN A 176 0.02 1.79 -31.11
C ASN A 176 -0.49 0.33 -31.16
N SER A 177 -1.62 0.03 -30.50
CA SER A 177 -2.21 -1.30 -30.51
C SER A 177 -2.83 -1.60 -31.88
N LYS A 178 -2.07 -2.31 -32.71
CA LYS A 178 -2.46 -3.52 -33.47
C LYS A 178 -1.38 -3.83 -34.52
N ILE A 179 -0.12 -3.94 -34.11
CA ILE A 179 0.81 -4.74 -34.93
C ILE A 179 0.33 -6.17 -34.76
N LYS A 180 -0.06 -6.83 -35.86
CA LYS A 180 -0.47 -8.22 -35.73
C LYS A 180 0.76 -9.01 -35.34
N THR A 181 0.56 -10.08 -34.58
CA THR A 181 1.68 -10.91 -34.12
C THR A 181 2.50 -11.52 -35.27
N GLU A 182 1.92 -11.61 -36.46
CA GLU A 182 2.58 -12.01 -37.71
C GLU A 182 3.53 -10.95 -38.29
N ASP A 183 3.44 -9.69 -37.85
CA ASP A 183 4.21 -8.57 -38.40
C ASP A 183 5.51 -8.29 -37.61
N TYR A 184 5.79 -9.05 -36.53
CA TYR A 184 7.00 -8.85 -35.73
C TYR A 184 8.25 -9.39 -36.42
N ASP A 185 9.34 -8.63 -36.34
CA ASP A 185 10.67 -9.08 -36.73
C ASP A 185 11.62 -9.20 -35.52
N ASP A 186 12.84 -9.68 -35.77
CA ASP A 186 13.83 -9.85 -34.70
C ASP A 186 14.29 -8.53 -34.08
N ASN A 187 14.31 -7.45 -34.87
CA ASN A 187 14.83 -6.15 -34.45
C ASN A 187 13.91 -5.51 -33.40
N ASP A 188 12.61 -5.78 -33.47
CA ASP A 188 11.64 -5.32 -32.48
C ASP A 188 11.99 -5.77 -31.06
N PHE A 189 12.61 -6.94 -30.91
CA PHE A 189 12.95 -7.51 -29.61
C PHE A 189 14.32 -7.12 -29.08
N LEU A 190 15.22 -6.57 -29.90
CA LEU A 190 16.58 -6.23 -29.47
C LEU A 190 16.60 -5.21 -28.34
N GLY A 191 17.55 -5.35 -27.41
CA GLY A 191 17.71 -4.46 -26.26
C GLY A 191 17.14 -5.03 -24.96
N ILE A 192 16.94 -4.14 -23.98
CA ILE A 192 16.61 -4.51 -22.59
C ILE A 192 15.10 -4.54 -22.38
N TRP A 193 14.62 -5.69 -21.92
CA TRP A 193 13.27 -5.92 -21.44
C TRP A 193 13.27 -6.04 -19.92
N ASN A 194 12.49 -5.20 -19.26
CA ASN A 194 12.39 -5.14 -17.81
C ASN A 194 11.22 -6.02 -17.34
N PHE A 195 11.50 -6.90 -16.40
CA PHE A 195 10.53 -7.71 -15.66
C PHE A 195 10.50 -7.25 -14.21
N LYS A 196 9.44 -7.62 -13.48
CA LYS A 196 9.32 -7.31 -12.05
C LYS A 196 10.51 -7.81 -11.21
N SER A 197 11.11 -8.93 -11.63
CA SER A 197 12.13 -9.65 -10.88
C SER A 197 13.49 -9.70 -11.57
N GLY A 198 13.70 -8.90 -12.63
CA GLY A 198 14.92 -8.92 -13.42
C GLY A 198 14.80 -8.30 -14.80
N GLN A 199 15.75 -8.62 -15.67
CA GLN A 199 15.86 -8.09 -17.03
C GLN A 199 16.22 -9.21 -18.02
N ILE A 200 15.68 -9.13 -19.23
CA ILE A 200 16.09 -9.95 -20.37
C ILE A 200 16.68 -9.01 -21.42
N TYR A 201 17.88 -9.30 -21.88
CA TYR A 201 18.55 -8.56 -22.94
C TYR A 201 18.65 -9.45 -24.17
N PHE A 202 18.02 -9.02 -25.25
CA PHE A 202 18.12 -9.67 -26.56
C PHE A 202 19.14 -8.94 -27.40
N ASP A 203 20.08 -9.70 -27.94
CA ASP A 203 21.15 -9.18 -28.77
C ASP A 203 21.26 -9.97 -30.07
N LYS A 204 21.82 -9.33 -31.09
CA LYS A 204 22.15 -9.95 -32.36
C LYS A 204 23.62 -9.64 -32.63
N ASP A 205 24.41 -10.69 -32.74
CA ASP A 205 25.81 -10.56 -33.09
C ASP A 205 25.93 -10.23 -34.58
N ASP A 206 26.52 -9.06 -34.88
CA ASP A 206 26.65 -8.54 -36.25
C ASP A 206 27.43 -9.50 -37.16
N ASP A 207 28.38 -10.25 -36.59
CA ASP A 207 29.29 -11.12 -37.36
C ASP A 207 28.77 -12.54 -37.53
N SER A 208 27.98 -13.06 -36.58
CA SER A 208 27.67 -14.50 -36.52
C SER A 208 26.22 -14.87 -36.88
N LEU A 209 25.37 -13.88 -37.18
CA LEU A 209 23.90 -14.05 -37.29
C LEU A 209 23.27 -14.70 -36.04
N GLU A 210 24.07 -14.95 -34.98
CA GLU A 210 23.60 -15.62 -33.78
C GLU A 210 22.87 -14.63 -32.89
N LYS A 211 21.64 -15.00 -32.56
CA LYS A 211 20.78 -14.29 -31.63
C LYS A 211 21.11 -14.72 -30.21
N LYS A 212 21.65 -13.81 -29.41
CA LYS A 212 22.08 -14.05 -28.03
C LYS A 212 21.06 -13.48 -27.06
N VAL A 213 20.85 -14.17 -25.94
CA VAL A 213 19.99 -13.68 -24.85
C VAL A 213 20.73 -13.73 -23.52
N VAL A 214 20.60 -12.67 -22.73
CA VAL A 214 21.10 -12.59 -21.36
C VAL A 214 19.95 -12.32 -20.42
N ILE A 215 19.75 -13.17 -19.43
CA ILE A 215 18.75 -12.99 -18.38
C ILE A 215 19.46 -12.66 -17.09
N LYS A 216 19.09 -11.56 -16.44
CA LYS A 216 19.62 -11.15 -15.14
C LYS A 216 18.46 -11.03 -14.16
N TRP A 217 18.44 -11.85 -13.12
CA TRP A 217 17.44 -11.78 -12.06
C TRP A 217 17.96 -10.96 -10.87
N ASP A 218 17.04 -10.36 -10.11
CA ASP A 218 17.38 -9.50 -8.96
C ASP A 218 18.12 -10.25 -7.84
N ASN A 219 18.01 -11.57 -7.80
CA ASN A 219 18.76 -12.43 -6.88
C ASN A 219 20.22 -12.66 -7.31
N GLY A 220 20.70 -11.94 -8.33
CA GLY A 220 22.07 -12.02 -8.86
C GLY A 220 22.30 -13.18 -9.84
N ILE A 221 21.30 -14.03 -10.10
CA ILE A 221 21.43 -15.14 -11.05
C ILE A 221 21.43 -14.57 -12.47
N SER A 222 22.49 -14.86 -13.22
CA SER A 222 22.59 -14.55 -14.65
C SER A 222 22.58 -15.81 -15.49
N ARG A 223 21.84 -15.81 -16.60
CA ARG A 223 21.79 -16.91 -17.58
C ARG A 223 22.06 -16.37 -18.98
N PHE A 224 22.73 -17.19 -19.78
CA PHE A 224 23.11 -16.87 -21.15
C PHE A 224 22.57 -17.94 -22.07
N GLY A 225 22.21 -17.56 -23.29
CA GLY A 225 21.68 -18.50 -24.25
C GLY A 225 21.49 -17.90 -25.64
N LYS A 226 20.72 -18.63 -26.43
CA LYS A 226 20.26 -18.20 -27.75
C LYS A 226 18.75 -17.99 -27.74
N TRP A 227 18.25 -17.17 -28.65
CA TRP A 227 16.81 -17.01 -28.82
C TRP A 227 16.38 -17.10 -30.28
N SER A 228 15.12 -17.45 -30.50
CA SER A 228 14.49 -17.41 -31.82
C SER A 228 13.04 -16.96 -31.72
N LEU A 229 12.60 -16.20 -32.71
CA LEU A 229 11.20 -15.84 -32.90
C LEU A 229 10.53 -16.88 -33.79
N ASN A 230 9.36 -17.35 -33.38
CA ASN A 230 8.48 -18.18 -34.20
C ASN A 230 7.05 -17.71 -33.99
N GLU A 231 6.47 -17.04 -34.99
CA GLU A 231 5.17 -16.39 -34.90
C GLU A 231 5.11 -15.45 -33.68
N ASN A 232 4.16 -15.67 -32.77
CA ASN A 232 3.98 -14.91 -31.54
C ASN A 232 4.81 -15.45 -30.36
N LYS A 233 5.82 -16.28 -30.59
CA LYS A 233 6.59 -16.94 -29.53
C LYS A 233 8.09 -16.69 -29.65
N ILE A 234 8.69 -16.25 -28.55
CA ILE A 234 10.14 -16.12 -28.40
C ILE A 234 10.64 -17.34 -27.62
N ASN A 235 11.41 -18.19 -28.28
CA ASN A 235 11.99 -19.38 -27.67
C ASN A 235 13.41 -19.06 -27.20
N LEU A 236 13.67 -19.21 -25.91
CA LEU A 236 14.99 -19.06 -25.30
C LEU A 236 15.59 -20.44 -25.06
N ASN A 237 16.83 -20.63 -25.50
CA ASN A 237 17.63 -21.83 -25.26
C ASN A 237 18.85 -21.45 -24.41
N LEU A 238 18.77 -21.71 -23.11
CA LEU A 238 19.75 -21.30 -22.11
C LEU A 238 20.81 -22.39 -21.88
N ASN A 239 22.03 -21.98 -21.58
CA ASN A 239 23.15 -22.90 -21.38
C ASN A 239 22.97 -23.81 -20.14
N LYS A 240 23.43 -25.06 -20.29
CA LYS A 240 23.09 -26.33 -19.60
C LYS A 240 23.25 -26.46 -18.07
N ASN A 241 23.37 -25.39 -17.29
CA ASN A 241 23.63 -25.52 -15.85
C ASN A 241 22.38 -25.73 -14.96
N SER A 242 21.17 -25.88 -15.52
CA SER A 242 19.94 -26.14 -14.74
C SER A 242 18.91 -27.01 -15.49
N GLU A 243 17.92 -27.55 -14.80
CA GLU A 243 16.84 -28.39 -15.37
C GLU A 243 15.97 -27.65 -16.41
N ILE A 244 15.89 -26.32 -16.35
CA ILE A 244 15.09 -25.50 -17.26
C ILE A 244 16.02 -24.83 -18.28
N ASN A 245 16.24 -25.52 -19.39
CA ASN A 245 17.07 -25.03 -20.50
C ASN A 245 16.27 -24.36 -21.62
N LYS A 246 14.94 -24.52 -21.63
CA LYS A 246 14.06 -23.92 -22.63
C LYS A 246 12.97 -23.09 -21.95
N ILE A 247 12.83 -21.84 -22.38
CA ILE A 247 11.77 -20.94 -21.93
C ILE A 247 11.07 -20.42 -23.19
N THR A 248 9.74 -20.41 -23.21
CA THR A 248 8.97 -19.80 -24.29
C THR A 248 8.25 -18.58 -23.72
N LEU A 249 8.52 -17.41 -24.32
CA LEU A 249 7.80 -16.17 -24.06
C LEU A 249 6.73 -16.02 -25.14
N ASN A 250 5.52 -15.61 -24.77
CA ASN A 250 4.46 -15.24 -25.69
C ASN A 250 4.47 -13.71 -25.86
N ILE A 251 4.35 -13.26 -27.10
CA ILE A 251 4.12 -11.86 -27.43
C ILE A 251 2.64 -11.58 -27.19
N GLU A 252 2.35 -10.69 -26.27
CA GLU A 252 0.97 -10.35 -25.93
C GLU A 252 0.38 -9.44 -27.01
N GLU A 253 -0.85 -9.74 -27.45
CA GLU A 253 -1.54 -8.96 -28.49
C GLU A 253 -1.75 -7.48 -28.13
N ILE A 254 -1.61 -7.16 -26.84
CA ILE A 254 -1.93 -5.84 -26.27
C ILE A 254 -0.82 -4.81 -26.57
N GLY A 255 0.36 -5.20 -27.07
CA GLY A 255 1.32 -4.23 -27.60
C GLY A 255 2.73 -4.73 -27.85
N THR A 256 3.41 -4.07 -28.78
CA THR A 256 4.75 -4.38 -29.31
C THR A 256 5.90 -4.35 -28.30
N ASN A 257 5.63 -3.84 -27.10
CA ASN A 257 6.61 -3.67 -26.05
C ASN A 257 6.28 -4.51 -24.83
N ILE A 258 5.45 -5.55 -24.97
CA ILE A 258 5.06 -6.44 -23.86
C ILE A 258 5.23 -7.89 -24.28
N ILE A 259 6.00 -8.62 -23.49
CA ILE A 259 6.14 -10.07 -23.59
C ILE A 259 5.70 -10.68 -22.28
N SER A 260 5.06 -11.84 -22.32
CA SER A 260 4.76 -12.62 -21.14
C SER A 260 5.36 -14.01 -21.22
N TYR A 261 5.51 -14.67 -20.09
CA TYR A 261 5.75 -16.11 -20.07
C TYR A 261 5.09 -16.72 -18.86
N THR A 262 4.70 -17.98 -18.98
CA THR A 262 4.03 -18.71 -17.90
C THR A 262 4.98 -19.75 -17.33
N MET A 263 5.14 -19.76 -16.01
CA MET A 263 5.87 -20.81 -15.29
C MET A 263 4.93 -21.38 -14.22
N GLY A 264 4.47 -22.62 -14.43
CA GLY A 264 3.39 -23.20 -13.64
C GLY A 264 2.07 -22.43 -13.85
N ASN A 265 1.45 -21.95 -12.77
CA ASN A 265 0.23 -21.15 -12.81
C ASN A 265 0.49 -19.64 -12.72
N VAL A 266 1.76 -19.21 -12.80
CA VAL A 266 2.15 -17.81 -12.64
C VAL A 266 2.56 -17.25 -14.00
N GLN A 267 1.88 -16.19 -14.42
CA GLN A 267 2.24 -15.40 -15.60
C GLN A 267 3.18 -14.26 -15.19
N TYR A 268 4.31 -14.18 -15.88
CA TYR A 268 5.31 -13.13 -15.75
C TYR A 268 5.22 -12.24 -16.97
N ILE A 269 5.29 -10.93 -16.79
CA ILE A 269 5.18 -9.95 -17.88
C ILE A 269 6.42 -9.06 -17.84
N GLY A 270 7.02 -8.85 -19.00
CA GLY A 270 8.15 -7.95 -19.23
C GLY A 270 7.78 -6.87 -20.24
N TYR A 271 8.44 -5.71 -20.12
CA TYR A 271 8.21 -4.59 -21.01
C TYR A 271 9.51 -3.94 -21.49
N LYS A 272 9.47 -3.33 -22.67
CA LYS A 272 10.57 -2.54 -23.23
C LYS A 272 10.23 -1.04 -23.14
N LEU A 273 11.17 -0.25 -22.64
CA LEU A 273 11.09 1.21 -22.76
C LEU A 273 11.77 1.60 -24.08
N ILE A 274 11.02 2.24 -24.98
CA ILE A 274 11.56 2.84 -26.22
C ILE A 274 12.09 4.24 -25.90
#